data_AF-A0A7S2PQB4-F1
#
_entry.id   AF-A0A7S2PQB4-F1
#
_cell.length_a   1.000
_cell.length_b   1.000
_cell.length_c   1.000
_cell.angle_alpha   90.00
_cell.angle_beta   90.00
_cell.angle_gamma   90.00
#
_symmetry.space_group_name_H-M   'P 1'
#
loop_
_entity.id
_entity.type
_entity.pdbx_description
1 polymer ?
#
loop_
_entity_poly.entity_id
_entity_poly.type
_entity_poly.pdbx_seq_one_letter_code
_entity_poly.pdbx_strand_id
1 'polypeptide(L)'
;AWVICPAADMEMMKQLAAMDGSGELPNNLEFVPASDTDRVETLLRDTDALLIACDDVDSVVDPNVINYLLDPEKVNNLQRVVAMSRNLNGAGMGMFVSASRRAANAQVWDNSNAAAYRSFEQNIKDAAQKCGADWTIVRAGTLKGGACGESNLYPQYLAESYYQLTKNDIITWQLLFDCNIRGVKLQKGDVMSGPGVKAVFTATGSEEHEGDSSRGGVAEAMVRSLGVEDAANQDFAVGTVAAREIPTNEEWAQMFQCLSN
;
A
#
# COMPACT_ATOMS: atom_id res chain seq x y z
N ALA A 1 8.39 14.72 -6.85
CA ALA A 1 7.80 13.79 -5.86
C ALA A 1 8.64 13.83 -4.60
N TRP A 2 8.04 13.56 -3.45
CA TRP A 2 8.75 13.57 -2.18
C TRP A 2 8.20 12.49 -1.25
N VAL A 3 9.05 12.00 -0.35
CA VAL A 3 8.70 10.93 0.60
C VAL A 3 9.15 11.34 2.00
N ILE A 4 8.21 11.28 2.95
CA ILE A 4 8.51 11.45 4.37
C ILE A 4 9.11 10.14 4.89
N CYS A 5 10.24 10.22 5.59
CA CYS A 5 10.79 9.06 6.29
C CYS A 5 11.43 9.48 7.63
N PRO A 6 11.60 8.54 8.58
CA PRO A 6 12.34 8.81 9.81
C PRO A 6 13.76 9.27 9.50
N ALA A 7 14.27 10.26 10.25
CA ALA A 7 15.61 10.81 10.02
C ALA A 7 16.71 9.73 10.09
N ALA A 8 16.52 8.71 10.94
CA ALA A 8 17.44 7.59 11.09
C ALA A 8 17.50 6.69 9.84
N ASP A 9 16.43 6.65 9.05
CA ASP A 9 16.29 5.76 7.89
C ASP A 9 16.63 6.45 6.56
N MET A 10 16.86 7.77 6.56
CA MET A 10 17.10 8.58 5.37
C MET A 10 18.17 8.00 4.43
N GLU A 11 19.34 7.66 4.96
CA GLU A 11 20.45 7.14 4.15
C GLU A 11 20.15 5.74 3.61
N MET A 12 19.49 4.90 4.41
CA MET A 12 19.02 3.60 3.96
C MET A 12 18.00 3.77 2.83
N MET A 13 17.00 4.64 2.99
CA MET A 13 15.98 4.89 1.97
C MET A 13 16.56 5.41 0.66
N LYS A 14 17.55 6.32 0.71
CA LYS A 14 18.27 6.80 -0.48
C LYS A 14 19.05 5.68 -1.17
N GLN A 15 19.77 4.86 -0.41
CA GLN A 15 20.48 3.70 -0.96
C GLN A 15 19.51 2.75 -1.65
N LEU A 16 18.40 2.43 -0.98
CA LEU A 16 17.38 1.51 -1.50
C LEU A 16 16.73 2.02 -2.79
N ALA A 17 16.43 3.32 -2.87
CA ALA A 17 15.86 3.91 -4.07
C ALA A 17 16.86 4.07 -5.22
N ALA A 18 18.17 4.07 -4.95
CA ALA A 18 19.23 4.11 -5.95
C ALA A 18 19.63 2.72 -6.48
N MET A 19 19.05 1.64 -5.94
CA MET A 19 19.41 0.25 -6.32
C MET A 19 18.77 -0.23 -7.63
N ASP A 20 18.03 0.64 -8.33
CA ASP A 20 17.31 0.36 -9.57
C ASP A 20 18.20 0.34 -10.84
N GLY A 21 19.33 -0.37 -10.82
CA GLY A 21 20.17 -0.60 -12.00
C GLY A 21 20.93 0.63 -12.54
N SER A 22 20.51 1.85 -12.21
CA SER A 22 21.19 3.11 -12.53
C SER A 22 22.22 3.50 -11.46
N GLY A 23 22.01 3.09 -10.21
CA GLY A 23 22.84 3.52 -9.07
C GLY A 23 22.53 4.94 -8.59
N GLU A 24 21.54 5.63 -9.19
CA GLU A 24 21.22 7.02 -8.94
C GLU A 24 19.75 7.19 -8.54
N LEU A 25 19.48 8.12 -7.63
CA LEU A 25 18.11 8.48 -7.31
C LEU A 25 17.45 9.21 -8.48
N PRO A 26 16.14 9.03 -8.71
CA PRO A 26 15.40 9.89 -9.64
C PRO A 26 15.62 11.36 -9.28
N ASN A 27 16.06 12.18 -10.25
CA ASN A 27 16.41 13.59 -10.04
C ASN A 27 15.25 14.46 -9.48
N ASN A 28 14.02 13.95 -9.56
CA ASN A 28 12.80 14.61 -9.11
C ASN A 28 12.23 14.00 -7.81
N LEU A 29 12.96 13.11 -7.14
CA LEU A 29 12.57 12.49 -5.88
C LEU A 29 13.36 13.09 -4.71
N GLU A 30 12.63 13.63 -3.73
CA GLU A 30 13.20 14.15 -2.50
C GLU A 30 12.81 13.29 -1.29
N PHE A 31 13.78 12.90 -0.46
CA PHE A 31 13.52 12.30 0.84
C PHE A 31 13.55 13.39 1.91
N VAL A 32 12.50 13.45 2.72
CA VAL A 32 12.32 14.50 3.73
C VAL A 32 12.23 13.86 5.11
N PRO A 33 13.09 14.23 6.07
CA PRO A 33 12.97 13.76 7.44
C PRO A 33 11.62 14.17 8.04
N ALA A 34 10.93 13.26 8.72
CA ALA A 34 9.67 13.58 9.41
C ALA A 34 9.80 14.68 10.46
N SER A 35 11.01 14.95 10.95
CA SER A 35 11.32 16.04 11.88
C SER A 35 11.47 17.41 11.22
N ASP A 36 11.60 17.48 9.89
CA ASP A 36 11.74 18.73 9.13
C ASP A 36 10.36 19.25 8.72
N THR A 37 9.60 19.73 9.69
CA THR A 37 8.23 20.19 9.49
C THR A 37 8.16 21.37 8.52
N ASP A 38 9.14 22.28 8.55
CA ASP A 38 9.19 23.45 7.67
C ASP A 38 9.32 23.03 6.19
N ARG A 39 10.16 22.02 5.90
CA ARG A 39 10.27 21.48 4.54
C ARG A 39 9.01 20.74 4.12
N VAL A 40 8.42 19.93 5.02
CA VAL A 40 7.15 19.24 4.76
C VAL A 40 6.04 20.24 4.42
N GLU A 41 5.87 21.31 5.20
CA GLU A 41 4.86 22.34 4.92
C GLU A 41 5.10 23.07 3.60
N THR A 42 6.37 23.35 3.28
CA THR A 42 6.74 23.95 1.99
C THR A 42 6.29 23.06 0.83
N LEU A 43 6.56 21.75 0.91
CA LEU A 43 6.19 20.79 -0.13
C LEU A 43 4.68 20.56 -0.21
N LEU A 44 3.98 20.53 0.93
CA LEU A 44 2.52 20.37 0.99
C LEU A 44 1.78 21.48 0.24
N ARG A 45 2.27 22.72 0.28
CA ARG A 45 1.66 23.86 -0.43
C ARG A 45 1.58 23.65 -1.94
N ASP A 46 2.60 23.00 -2.51
CA ASP A 46 2.73 22.78 -3.95
C ASP A 46 2.27 21.38 -4.38
N THR A 47 1.81 20.55 -3.46
CA THR A 47 1.41 19.16 -3.72
C THR A 47 -0.03 19.10 -4.24
N ASP A 48 -0.22 18.40 -5.36
CA ASP A 48 -1.51 18.13 -6.01
C ASP A 48 -2.12 16.77 -5.60
N ALA A 49 -1.28 15.81 -5.22
CA ALA A 49 -1.71 14.51 -4.76
C ALA A 49 -0.89 13.99 -3.57
N LEU A 50 -1.57 13.40 -2.59
CA LEU A 50 -0.94 12.76 -1.42
C LEU A 50 -1.29 11.26 -1.38
N LEU A 51 -0.26 10.43 -1.24
CA LEU A 51 -0.39 8.99 -0.98
C LEU A 51 -0.07 8.69 0.48
N ILE A 52 -0.97 8.04 1.20
CA ILE A 52 -0.79 7.63 2.59
C ILE A 52 -0.86 6.11 2.67
N ALA A 53 0.28 5.46 2.89
CA ALA A 53 0.36 4.01 3.03
C ALA A 53 1.01 3.63 4.38
N CYS A 54 0.32 2.81 5.16
CA CYS A 54 0.83 2.27 6.42
C CYS A 54 0.45 0.79 6.54
N ASP A 55 1.46 -0.05 6.76
CA ASP A 55 1.32 -1.50 6.99
C ASP A 55 1.74 -1.87 8.42
N ASP A 56 1.40 -1.03 9.41
CA ASP A 56 1.55 -1.43 10.80
C ASP A 56 0.39 -2.37 11.18
N VAL A 57 0.71 -3.60 11.56
CA VAL A 57 -0.27 -4.63 11.94
C VAL A 57 -1.05 -4.26 13.19
N ASP A 58 -0.46 -3.46 14.07
CA ASP A 58 -0.99 -3.16 15.39
C ASP A 58 -1.62 -1.77 15.47
N SER A 59 -1.22 -0.84 14.60
CA SER A 59 -1.70 0.55 14.64
C SER A 59 -2.08 1.10 13.25
N VAL A 60 -2.90 2.15 13.26
CA VAL A 60 -3.18 2.98 12.07
C VAL A 60 -2.45 4.32 12.24
N VAL A 61 -2.30 5.08 11.15
CA VAL A 61 -1.75 6.44 11.23
C VAL A 61 -2.59 7.27 12.20
N ASP A 62 -1.92 7.97 13.11
CA ASP A 62 -2.57 8.82 14.10
C ASP A 62 -3.41 9.92 13.40
N PRO A 63 -4.69 10.09 13.78
CA PRO A 63 -5.56 11.14 13.23
C PRO A 63 -4.94 12.55 13.23
N ASN A 64 -4.10 12.88 14.21
CA ASN A 64 -3.42 14.18 14.27
C ASN A 64 -2.39 14.35 13.16
N VAL A 65 -1.73 13.26 12.75
CA VAL A 65 -0.81 13.28 11.60
C VAL A 65 -1.60 13.52 10.31
N ILE A 66 -2.75 12.87 10.16
CA ILE A 66 -3.62 13.06 8.99
C ILE A 66 -4.12 14.50 8.94
N ASN A 67 -4.64 15.01 10.05
CA ASN A 67 -5.11 16.40 10.16
C ASN A 67 -3.98 17.41 9.89
N TYR A 68 -2.74 17.11 10.28
CA TYR A 68 -1.59 17.96 10.00
C TYR A 68 -1.23 17.97 8.51
N LEU A 69 -1.21 16.80 7.87
CA LEU A 69 -0.87 16.66 6.45
C LEU A 69 -1.97 17.19 5.52
N LEU A 70 -3.23 17.11 5.95
CA LEU A 70 -4.43 17.53 5.23
C LEU A 70 -5.08 18.75 5.91
N ASP A 71 -4.23 19.72 6.25
CA ASP A 71 -4.65 20.99 6.83
C ASP A 71 -4.92 22.01 5.71
N PRO A 72 -6.15 22.52 5.55
CA PRO A 72 -6.49 23.47 4.48
C PRO A 72 -5.66 24.77 4.49
N GLU A 73 -5.03 25.12 5.61
CA GLU A 73 -4.12 26.27 5.67
C GLU A 73 -2.72 25.98 5.09
N LYS A 74 -2.39 24.69 4.93
CA LYS A 74 -1.09 24.21 4.42
C LYS A 74 -1.18 23.65 3.01
N VAL A 75 -2.30 23.03 2.64
CA VAL A 75 -2.49 22.41 1.32
C VAL A 75 -3.36 23.29 0.41
N ASN A 76 -2.73 24.02 -0.50
CA ASN A 76 -3.44 24.97 -1.38
C ASN A 76 -3.80 24.39 -2.76
N ASN A 77 -3.08 23.37 -3.20
CA ASN A 77 -3.17 22.82 -4.56
C ASN A 77 -3.65 21.36 -4.59
N LEU A 78 -4.00 20.80 -3.44
CA LEU A 78 -4.33 19.38 -3.31
C LEU A 78 -5.64 19.06 -4.01
N GLN A 79 -5.59 18.10 -4.93
CA GLN A 79 -6.73 17.61 -5.72
C GLN A 79 -7.10 16.17 -5.36
N ARG A 80 -6.14 15.36 -4.90
CA ARG A 80 -6.34 13.92 -4.66
C ARG A 80 -5.62 13.43 -3.41
N VAL A 81 -6.32 12.63 -2.60
CA VAL A 81 -5.72 11.87 -1.49
C VAL A 81 -6.02 10.40 -1.70
N VAL A 82 -5.00 9.55 -1.72
CA VAL A 82 -5.18 8.10 -1.78
C VAL A 82 -4.60 7.48 -0.52
N ALA A 83 -5.42 6.70 0.18
CA ALA A 83 -5.00 6.02 1.39
C ALA A 83 -5.08 4.50 1.24
N MET A 84 -4.03 3.80 1.66
CA MET A 84 -4.07 2.36 1.84
C MET A 84 -4.81 2.02 3.13
N SER A 85 -5.75 1.08 3.04
CA SER A 85 -6.49 0.51 4.16
C SER A 85 -6.49 -1.02 4.04
N ARG A 86 -7.33 -1.69 4.83
CA ARG A 86 -7.48 -3.14 4.87
C ARG A 86 -8.87 -3.57 4.46
N ASN A 87 -9.07 -4.82 4.06
CA ASN A 87 -10.39 -5.42 3.87
C ASN A 87 -11.09 -5.53 5.23
N LEU A 88 -12.23 -4.86 5.42
CA LEU A 88 -12.89 -4.70 6.72
C LEU A 88 -14.20 -5.49 6.86
N ASN A 89 -14.60 -6.22 5.81
CA ASN A 89 -15.90 -6.89 5.78
C ASN A 89 -15.97 -8.11 6.72
N GLY A 90 -14.82 -8.59 7.19
CA GLY A 90 -14.70 -9.71 8.12
C GLY A 90 -15.00 -11.08 7.51
N ALA A 91 -15.43 -11.16 6.24
CA ALA A 91 -15.59 -12.42 5.55
C ALA A 91 -14.23 -13.14 5.51
N GLY A 92 -14.20 -14.42 5.88
CA GLY A 92 -12.95 -15.20 5.91
C GLY A 92 -11.98 -14.84 7.04
N MET A 93 -12.30 -13.94 7.99
CA MET A 93 -11.41 -13.52 9.10
C MET A 93 -11.67 -14.26 10.43
N GLY A 94 -11.94 -15.57 10.37
CA GLY A 94 -12.30 -16.38 11.53
C GLY A 94 -11.13 -16.85 12.40
N MET A 95 -11.40 -17.81 13.31
CA MET A 95 -10.44 -18.33 14.30
C MET A 95 -9.09 -18.78 13.70
N PHE A 96 -9.08 -19.38 12.51
CA PHE A 96 -7.86 -19.80 11.82
C PHE A 96 -6.95 -18.62 11.46
N VAL A 97 -7.53 -17.46 11.11
CA VAL A 97 -6.77 -16.25 10.78
C VAL A 97 -6.13 -15.67 12.03
N SER A 98 -6.90 -15.51 13.11
CA SER A 98 -6.36 -15.03 14.40
C SER A 98 -5.31 -15.98 14.99
N ALA A 99 -5.49 -17.30 14.84
CA ALA A 99 -4.48 -18.28 15.25
C ALA A 99 -3.21 -18.17 14.40
N SER A 100 -3.34 -18.05 13.08
CA SER A 100 -2.20 -17.86 12.17
C SER A 100 -1.41 -16.59 12.50
N ARG A 101 -2.11 -15.47 12.78
CA ARG A 101 -1.46 -14.22 13.19
C ARG A 101 -0.59 -14.38 14.43
N ARG A 102 -1.11 -15.07 15.45
CA ARG A 102 -0.40 -15.28 16.72
C ARG A 102 0.71 -16.31 16.65
N ALA A 103 0.51 -17.39 15.89
CA ALA A 103 1.38 -18.56 15.93
C ALA A 103 2.40 -18.62 14.79
N ALA A 104 2.13 -17.97 13.65
CA ALA A 104 2.89 -18.18 12.42
C ALA A 104 3.32 -16.88 11.73
N ASN A 105 2.48 -15.83 11.72
CA ASN A 105 2.80 -14.60 11.00
C ASN A 105 2.00 -13.38 11.47
N ALA A 106 2.64 -12.49 12.24
CA ALA A 106 2.02 -11.26 12.74
C ALA A 106 1.47 -10.33 11.64
N GLN A 107 1.93 -10.48 10.39
CA GLN A 107 1.50 -9.71 9.22
C GLN A 107 0.17 -10.19 8.63
N VAL A 108 -0.35 -11.33 9.08
CA VAL A 108 -1.69 -11.78 8.70
C VAL A 108 -2.72 -10.87 9.35
N TRP A 109 -3.60 -10.29 8.53
CA TRP A 109 -4.67 -9.42 9.00
C TRP A 109 -5.88 -10.25 9.44
N ASP A 110 -6.27 -10.14 10.71
CA ASP A 110 -7.40 -10.87 11.31
C ASP A 110 -8.57 -9.96 11.71
N ASN A 111 -8.62 -8.74 11.16
CA ASN A 111 -9.61 -7.70 11.45
C ASN A 111 -9.72 -7.25 12.91
N SER A 112 -8.75 -7.57 13.78
CA SER A 112 -8.79 -7.16 15.20
C SER A 112 -8.80 -5.64 15.37
N ASN A 113 -8.25 -4.89 14.42
CA ASN A 113 -8.17 -3.43 14.41
C ASN A 113 -9.11 -2.80 13.37
N ALA A 114 -10.12 -3.52 12.89
CA ALA A 114 -11.05 -3.02 11.87
C ALA A 114 -11.75 -1.71 12.28
N ALA A 115 -12.08 -1.53 13.56
CA ALA A 115 -12.66 -0.28 14.05
C ALA A 115 -11.71 0.91 13.87
N ALA A 116 -10.41 0.74 14.17
CA ALA A 116 -9.41 1.77 13.98
C ALA A 116 -9.23 2.13 12.50
N TYR A 117 -9.23 1.13 11.60
CA TYR A 117 -9.20 1.36 10.15
C TYR A 117 -10.45 2.07 9.63
N ARG A 118 -11.66 1.76 10.12
CA ARG A 118 -12.86 2.51 9.75
C ARG A 118 -12.77 3.98 10.18
N SER A 119 -12.26 4.25 11.38
CA SER A 119 -12.03 5.61 11.86
C SER A 119 -10.95 6.34 11.04
N PHE A 120 -9.88 5.63 10.67
CA PHE A 120 -8.84 6.13 9.77
C PHE A 120 -9.41 6.50 8.39
N GLU A 121 -10.16 5.60 7.76
CA GLU A 121 -10.82 5.87 6.47
C GLU A 121 -11.74 7.09 6.56
N GLN A 122 -12.55 7.19 7.61
CA GLN A 122 -13.43 8.35 7.80
C GLN A 122 -12.63 9.64 7.98
N ASN A 123 -11.55 9.60 8.76
CA ASN A 123 -10.70 10.78 8.97
C ASN A 123 -10.08 11.28 7.65
N ILE A 124 -9.58 10.36 6.80
CA ILE A 124 -9.07 10.69 5.46
C ILE A 124 -10.15 11.36 4.61
N LYS A 125 -11.36 10.76 4.57
CA LYS A 125 -12.49 11.29 3.80
C LYS A 125 -12.84 12.71 4.25
N ASP A 126 -12.99 12.91 5.56
CA ASP A 126 -13.35 14.22 6.14
C ASP A 126 -12.26 15.27 5.91
N ALA A 127 -10.98 14.90 6.07
CA ALA A 127 -9.86 15.81 5.91
C ALA A 127 -9.62 16.20 4.44
N ALA A 128 -9.68 15.23 3.52
CA ALA A 128 -9.61 15.50 2.08
C ALA A 128 -10.76 16.43 1.64
N GLN A 129 -11.99 16.17 2.09
CA GLN A 129 -13.14 17.02 1.78
C GLN A 129 -12.96 18.46 2.27
N LYS A 130 -12.38 18.67 3.47
CA LYS A 130 -12.08 20.03 3.98
C LYS A 130 -11.07 20.77 3.11
N CYS A 131 -10.16 20.04 2.45
CA CYS A 131 -9.19 20.60 1.52
C CYS A 131 -9.77 20.80 0.11
N GLY A 132 -11.02 20.39 -0.15
CA GLY A 132 -11.59 20.38 -1.49
C GLY A 132 -11.00 19.32 -2.42
N ALA A 133 -10.32 18.31 -1.87
CA ALA A 133 -9.70 17.22 -2.60
C ALA A 133 -10.60 15.98 -2.64
N ASP A 134 -10.52 15.23 -3.74
CA ASP A 134 -11.13 13.91 -3.83
C ASP A 134 -10.33 12.90 -3.02
N TRP A 135 -11.01 11.92 -2.43
CA TRP A 135 -10.36 10.80 -1.74
C TRP A 135 -10.49 9.50 -2.52
N THR A 136 -9.54 8.59 -2.32
CA THR A 136 -9.62 7.20 -2.79
C THR A 136 -9.10 6.29 -1.68
N ILE A 137 -9.87 5.27 -1.30
CA ILE A 137 -9.41 4.27 -0.32
C ILE A 137 -9.10 2.95 -1.06
N VAL A 138 -7.86 2.49 -0.93
CA VAL A 138 -7.39 1.24 -1.51
C VAL A 138 -7.24 0.21 -0.39
N ARG A 139 -8.14 -0.77 -0.33
CA ARG A 139 -8.13 -1.82 0.69
C ARG A 139 -7.30 -3.01 0.23
N ALA A 140 -6.37 -3.45 1.06
CA ALA A 140 -5.61 -4.66 0.83
C ALA A 140 -6.07 -5.82 1.73
N GLY A 141 -5.61 -7.02 1.42
CA GLY A 141 -5.58 -8.16 2.32
C GLY A 141 -4.16 -8.38 2.86
N THR A 142 -3.83 -9.64 3.18
CA THR A 142 -2.48 -10.00 3.63
C THR A 142 -1.45 -9.67 2.53
N LEU A 143 -0.54 -8.74 2.83
CA LEU A 143 0.44 -8.25 1.87
C LEU A 143 1.56 -9.26 1.61
N LYS A 144 1.77 -9.59 0.34
CA LYS A 144 2.77 -10.56 -0.14
C LYS A 144 3.49 -10.12 -1.39
N GLY A 145 4.54 -10.85 -1.73
CA GLY A 145 5.36 -10.60 -2.90
C GLY A 145 5.98 -9.21 -2.86
N GLY A 146 6.21 -8.68 -4.07
CA GLY A 146 6.83 -7.37 -4.29
C GLY A 146 8.23 -7.46 -4.84
N ALA A 147 8.68 -8.63 -5.33
CA ALA A 147 9.97 -8.75 -5.97
C ALA A 147 9.97 -8.44 -7.47
N CYS A 148 11.01 -7.72 -7.89
CA CYS A 148 11.27 -7.36 -9.29
C CYS A 148 11.52 -8.55 -10.23
N GLY A 149 11.68 -9.76 -9.68
CA GLY A 149 12.01 -10.96 -10.45
C GLY A 149 13.49 -11.03 -10.82
N GLU A 150 13.82 -12.04 -11.63
CA GLU A 150 15.19 -12.27 -12.09
C GLU A 150 15.71 -11.07 -12.90
N SER A 151 16.97 -10.68 -12.67
CA SER A 151 17.64 -9.59 -13.40
C SER A 151 16.88 -8.25 -13.39
N ASN A 152 16.13 -7.94 -12.33
CA ASN A 152 15.33 -6.72 -12.20
C ASN A 152 14.31 -6.52 -13.34
N LEU A 153 13.69 -7.60 -13.83
CA LEU A 153 12.71 -7.56 -14.92
C LEU A 153 11.60 -6.50 -14.69
N TYR A 154 11.17 -6.33 -13.44
CA TYR A 154 10.17 -5.33 -13.02
C TYR A 154 10.79 -4.32 -12.04
N PRO A 155 11.50 -3.29 -12.54
CA PRO A 155 12.26 -2.36 -11.70
C PRO A 155 11.39 -1.51 -10.77
N GLN A 156 10.08 -1.44 -11.02
CA GLN A 156 9.13 -0.79 -10.11
C GLN A 156 8.84 -1.59 -8.82
N TYR A 157 9.28 -2.85 -8.74
CA TYR A 157 9.18 -3.71 -7.57
C TYR A 157 10.56 -3.84 -6.89
N LEU A 158 10.58 -4.39 -5.67
CA LEU A 158 11.77 -4.41 -4.82
C LEU A 158 12.78 -5.48 -5.27
N ALA A 159 14.05 -5.10 -5.37
CA ALA A 159 15.15 -6.03 -5.66
C ALA A 159 15.51 -6.92 -4.45
N GLU A 160 16.16 -8.05 -4.68
CA GLU A 160 16.59 -8.96 -3.60
C GLU A 160 17.47 -8.29 -2.55
N SER A 161 18.37 -7.45 -3.03
CA SER A 161 19.27 -6.68 -2.21
C SER A 161 18.55 -5.73 -1.25
N TYR A 162 17.32 -5.27 -1.56
CA TYR A 162 16.48 -4.49 -0.63
C TYR A 162 16.21 -5.28 0.65
N TYR A 163 15.85 -6.55 0.53
CA TYR A 163 15.51 -7.39 1.67
C TYR A 163 16.74 -7.88 2.43
N GLN A 164 17.90 -7.98 1.75
CA GLN A 164 19.18 -8.30 2.40
C GLN A 164 19.64 -7.18 3.32
N LEU A 165 19.36 -5.92 2.97
CA LEU A 165 19.72 -4.75 3.79
C LEU A 165 18.74 -4.49 4.94
N THR A 166 17.48 -4.89 4.80
CA THR A 166 16.39 -4.51 5.72
C THR A 166 16.00 -5.59 6.73
N LYS A 167 16.52 -6.84 6.65
CA LYS A 167 16.16 -7.93 7.58
C LYS A 167 17.35 -8.64 8.25
N ASN A 168 17.29 -8.67 9.59
CA ASN A 168 18.13 -9.50 10.49
C ASN A 168 17.48 -10.86 10.85
N ASP A 169 16.26 -11.16 10.39
CA ASP A 169 15.53 -12.39 10.80
C ASP A 169 14.94 -13.14 9.59
N ILE A 170 15.29 -14.43 9.47
CA ILE A 170 15.41 -15.17 8.20
C ILE A 170 14.15 -15.97 7.80
N ILE A 171 13.10 -16.01 8.61
CA ILE A 171 12.02 -17.02 8.43
C ILE A 171 10.99 -16.61 7.32
N THR A 172 10.89 -15.34 6.93
CA THR A 172 9.82 -14.84 6.02
C THR A 172 10.26 -14.60 4.56
N TRP A 173 11.45 -15.02 4.16
CA TRP A 173 12.06 -14.67 2.87
C TRP A 173 11.23 -15.13 1.66
N GLN A 174 10.68 -16.36 1.69
CA GLN A 174 9.99 -16.93 0.53
C GLN A 174 8.76 -16.12 0.06
N LEU A 175 8.10 -15.39 0.96
CA LEU A 175 6.92 -14.58 0.61
C LEU A 175 7.24 -13.21 0.02
N LEU A 176 8.39 -12.63 0.38
CA LEU A 176 8.80 -11.31 -0.09
C LEU A 176 9.24 -11.37 -1.56
N PHE A 177 9.68 -12.55 -1.98
CA PHE A 177 10.15 -12.85 -3.32
C PHE A 177 9.15 -13.56 -4.21
N ASP A 178 7.91 -13.76 -3.76
CA ASP A 178 6.96 -14.51 -4.57
C ASP A 178 6.61 -13.75 -5.85
N CYS A 179 7.11 -14.31 -6.94
CA CYS A 179 6.94 -13.82 -8.30
C CYS A 179 5.72 -14.46 -8.98
N ASN A 180 5.04 -15.42 -8.35
CA ASN A 180 3.94 -16.17 -8.95
C ASN A 180 2.57 -15.52 -8.74
N ILE A 181 2.50 -14.44 -7.96
CA ILE A 181 1.28 -13.71 -7.62
C ILE A 181 1.35 -12.23 -8.05
N ARG A 182 1.87 -11.95 -9.25
CA ARG A 182 1.94 -10.57 -9.78
C ARG A 182 0.65 -10.08 -10.42
N GLY A 183 -0.25 -11.00 -10.77
CA GLY A 183 -1.55 -10.65 -11.29
C GLY A 183 -2.37 -9.89 -10.24
N VAL A 184 -3.21 -8.97 -10.70
CA VAL A 184 -4.04 -8.13 -9.84
C VAL A 184 -5.50 -8.32 -10.21
N LYS A 185 -6.38 -8.15 -9.23
CA LYS A 185 -7.82 -7.96 -9.42
C LYS A 185 -8.30 -6.82 -8.54
N LEU A 186 -9.23 -6.01 -9.07
CA LEU A 186 -9.89 -4.93 -8.34
C LEU A 186 -11.37 -5.29 -8.11
N GLN A 187 -11.90 -4.91 -6.95
CA GLN A 187 -13.34 -4.99 -6.67
C GLN A 187 -13.80 -3.72 -5.95
N LYS A 188 -14.87 -3.09 -6.44
CA LYS A 188 -15.47 -1.92 -5.79
C LYS A 188 -15.98 -2.27 -4.40
N GLY A 189 -15.71 -1.40 -3.44
CA GLY A 189 -16.17 -1.56 -2.05
C GLY A 189 -15.32 -2.51 -1.21
N ASP A 190 -15.86 -2.84 -0.04
CA ASP A 190 -15.27 -3.78 0.93
C ASP A 190 -15.86 -5.18 0.74
N VAL A 191 -15.47 -5.89 -0.32
CA VAL A 191 -16.14 -7.15 -0.71
C VAL A 191 -15.22 -8.36 -0.80
N MET A 192 -13.90 -8.17 -0.79
CA MET A 192 -12.95 -9.28 -0.87
C MET A 192 -12.89 -10.07 0.44
N SER A 193 -13.03 -11.38 0.36
CA SER A 193 -12.86 -12.29 1.49
C SER A 193 -11.42 -12.33 1.98
N GLY A 194 -11.25 -12.53 3.27
CA GLY A 194 -10.01 -12.95 3.90
C GLY A 194 -9.69 -14.44 3.65
N PRO A 195 -8.53 -14.91 4.16
CA PRO A 195 -7.98 -16.22 3.79
C PRO A 195 -8.67 -17.44 4.40
N GLY A 196 -9.57 -17.27 5.35
CA GLY A 196 -10.35 -18.36 5.94
C GLY A 196 -9.48 -19.46 6.55
N VAL A 197 -9.82 -20.71 6.25
CA VAL A 197 -9.07 -21.89 6.74
C VAL A 197 -7.67 -22.00 6.11
N LYS A 198 -7.38 -21.25 5.05
CA LYS A 198 -6.09 -21.24 4.35
C LYS A 198 -5.11 -20.20 4.91
N ALA A 199 -5.46 -19.49 5.97
CA ALA A 199 -4.65 -18.40 6.55
C ALA A 199 -3.24 -18.80 7.02
N VAL A 200 -3.01 -20.09 7.32
CA VAL A 200 -1.66 -20.59 7.61
C VAL A 200 -0.83 -20.67 6.33
N PHE A 201 -1.45 -21.05 5.21
CA PHE A 201 -0.80 -21.13 3.90
C PHE A 201 -0.62 -19.77 3.27
N THR A 202 -1.49 -18.80 3.56
CA THR A 202 -1.25 -17.45 3.07
C THR A 202 0.08 -16.90 3.59
N ALA A 203 0.42 -17.18 4.84
CA ALA A 203 1.67 -16.77 5.41
C ALA A 203 2.92 -17.54 4.95
N THR A 204 2.82 -18.61 4.15
CA THR A 204 3.98 -19.47 3.83
C THR A 204 4.01 -20.03 2.40
N GLY A 205 2.93 -19.87 1.63
CA GLY A 205 2.79 -20.40 0.29
C GLY A 205 3.18 -19.39 -0.78
N SER A 206 3.69 -19.91 -1.90
CA SER A 206 3.99 -19.15 -3.12
C SER A 206 2.85 -19.15 -4.14
N GLU A 207 1.64 -19.48 -3.69
CA GLU A 207 0.45 -19.62 -4.53
C GLU A 207 -0.53 -18.48 -4.23
N GLU A 208 -1.38 -18.16 -5.20
CA GLU A 208 -2.52 -17.29 -4.97
C GLU A 208 -3.45 -17.91 -3.92
N HIS A 209 -3.80 -17.12 -2.90
CA HIS A 209 -4.88 -17.45 -2.01
C HIS A 209 -5.87 -16.28 -1.87
N GLU A 210 -7.10 -16.62 -1.50
CA GLU A 210 -8.08 -15.60 -1.11
C GLU A 210 -7.57 -14.78 0.07
N GLY A 211 -7.90 -13.49 0.08
CA GLY A 211 -7.43 -12.57 1.11
C GLY A 211 -5.99 -12.10 0.95
N ASP A 212 -5.30 -12.45 -0.14
CA ASP A 212 -3.96 -11.95 -0.45
C ASP A 212 -3.98 -10.74 -1.36
N SER A 213 -3.01 -9.84 -1.13
CA SER A 213 -2.72 -8.72 -2.03
C SER A 213 -1.22 -8.64 -2.29
N SER A 214 -0.84 -8.44 -3.54
CA SER A 214 0.54 -8.16 -3.91
C SER A 214 0.92 -6.75 -3.45
N ARG A 215 2.06 -6.58 -2.77
CA ARG A 215 2.59 -5.25 -2.38
C ARG A 215 2.74 -4.33 -3.59
N GLY A 216 3.32 -4.86 -4.66
CA GLY A 216 3.49 -4.14 -5.91
C GLY A 216 2.16 -3.78 -6.55
N GLY A 217 1.20 -4.71 -6.57
CA GLY A 217 -0.14 -4.47 -7.09
C GLY A 217 -0.92 -3.41 -6.31
N VAL A 218 -0.82 -3.40 -4.97
CA VAL A 218 -1.48 -2.39 -4.12
C VAL A 218 -0.86 -1.02 -4.36
N ALA A 219 0.48 -0.91 -4.35
CA ALA A 219 1.17 0.36 -4.62
C ALA A 219 0.82 0.90 -6.02
N GLU A 220 0.82 0.03 -7.03
CA GLU A 220 0.48 0.41 -8.40
C GLU A 220 -1.00 0.81 -8.53
N ALA A 221 -1.92 0.14 -7.85
CA ALA A 221 -3.33 0.53 -7.82
C ALA A 221 -3.52 1.93 -7.18
N MET A 222 -2.80 2.23 -6.10
CA MET A 222 -2.83 3.56 -5.49
C MET A 222 -2.34 4.65 -6.45
N VAL A 223 -1.18 4.44 -7.09
CA VAL A 223 -0.62 5.41 -8.03
C VAL A 223 -1.53 5.59 -9.25
N ARG A 224 -1.99 4.50 -9.85
CA ARG A 224 -2.84 4.55 -11.04
C ARG A 224 -4.19 5.20 -10.75
N SER A 225 -4.76 5.02 -9.56
CA SER A 225 -6.03 5.66 -9.18
C SER A 225 -5.97 7.19 -9.18
N LEU A 226 -4.78 7.81 -9.09
CA LEU A 226 -4.63 9.26 -9.21
C LEU A 226 -5.11 9.79 -10.57
N GLY A 227 -4.92 9.00 -11.63
CA GLY A 227 -5.28 9.37 -13.02
C GLY A 227 -6.63 8.82 -13.48
N VAL A 228 -7.40 8.17 -12.61
CA VAL A 228 -8.69 7.56 -12.95
C VAL A 228 -9.80 8.38 -12.31
N GLU A 229 -10.59 9.08 -13.13
CA GLU A 229 -11.70 9.91 -12.65
C GLU A 229 -12.71 9.10 -11.82
N ASP A 230 -13.05 7.89 -12.27
CA ASP A 230 -13.97 6.97 -11.57
C ASP A 230 -13.43 6.46 -10.21
N ALA A 231 -12.16 6.72 -9.87
CA ALA A 231 -11.63 6.44 -8.54
C ALA A 231 -11.86 7.59 -7.54
N ALA A 232 -12.37 8.74 -8.00
CA ALA A 232 -12.68 9.88 -7.15
C ALA A 232 -13.82 9.57 -6.19
N ASN A 233 -13.57 9.81 -4.90
CA ASN A 233 -14.51 9.55 -3.81
C ASN A 233 -15.04 8.11 -3.81
N GLN A 234 -14.17 7.16 -4.18
CA GLN A 234 -14.46 5.74 -4.20
C GLN A 234 -13.52 4.96 -3.30
N ASP A 235 -13.99 3.77 -2.91
CA ASP A 235 -13.17 2.77 -2.26
C ASP A 235 -13.24 1.43 -2.99
N PHE A 236 -12.11 0.72 -3.02
CA PHE A 236 -12.02 -0.57 -3.68
C PHE A 236 -10.97 -1.46 -3.01
N ALA A 237 -11.16 -2.76 -3.13
CA ALA A 237 -10.24 -3.78 -2.67
C ALA A 237 -9.31 -4.22 -3.80
N VAL A 238 -8.06 -4.50 -3.45
CA VAL A 238 -7.02 -5.05 -4.33
C VAL A 238 -6.74 -6.47 -3.90
N GLY A 239 -6.88 -7.41 -4.81
CA GLY A 239 -6.52 -8.81 -4.60
C GLY A 239 -5.46 -9.25 -5.58
N THR A 240 -4.87 -10.39 -5.31
CA THR A 240 -3.88 -11.00 -6.21
C THR A 240 -4.51 -12.07 -7.10
N VAL A 241 -3.90 -12.32 -8.25
CA VAL A 241 -4.18 -13.44 -9.16
C VAL A 241 -2.86 -14.15 -9.49
N ALA A 242 -2.89 -15.47 -9.65
CA ALA A 242 -1.73 -16.25 -10.08
C ALA A 242 -1.24 -15.79 -11.48
N ALA A 243 -0.10 -15.10 -11.51
CA ALA A 243 0.59 -14.70 -12.73
C ALA A 243 2.04 -14.37 -12.43
N ARG A 244 2.93 -14.65 -13.39
CA ARG A 244 4.34 -14.24 -13.35
C ARG A 244 4.59 -12.86 -13.95
N GLU A 245 3.68 -12.40 -14.79
CA GLU A 245 3.75 -11.09 -15.41
C GLU A 245 2.91 -10.10 -14.61
N ILE A 246 3.33 -8.83 -14.62
CA ILE A 246 2.50 -7.74 -14.12
C ILE A 246 1.36 -7.44 -15.10
N PRO A 247 0.24 -6.85 -14.65
CA PRO A 247 -0.79 -6.40 -15.56
C PRO A 247 -0.28 -5.31 -16.51
N THR A 248 -0.68 -5.39 -17.77
CA THR A 248 -0.49 -4.38 -18.80
C THR A 248 -1.33 -3.12 -18.52
N ASN A 249 -1.05 -2.03 -19.23
CA ASN A 249 -1.84 -0.80 -19.09
C ASN A 249 -3.31 -1.01 -19.49
N GLU A 250 -3.55 -1.83 -20.52
CA GLU A 250 -4.88 -2.19 -20.99
C GLU A 250 -5.64 -3.01 -19.94
N GLU A 251 -4.98 -3.98 -19.30
CA GLU A 251 -5.57 -4.76 -18.21
C GLU A 251 -5.88 -3.89 -17.00
N TRP A 252 -4.99 -2.96 -16.63
CA TRP A 252 -5.27 -1.99 -15.58
C TRP A 252 -6.49 -1.12 -15.90
N ALA A 253 -6.57 -0.58 -17.11
CA ALA A 253 -7.72 0.22 -17.54
C ALA A 253 -9.02 -0.58 -17.47
N GLN A 254 -9.01 -1.86 -17.87
CA GLN A 254 -10.16 -2.76 -17.75
C GLN A 254 -10.53 -3.02 -16.29
N MET A 255 -9.55 -3.26 -15.41
CA MET A 255 -9.82 -3.48 -13.99
C MET A 255 -10.50 -2.29 -13.32
N PHE A 256 -10.07 -1.06 -13.64
CA PHE A 256 -10.67 0.15 -13.08
C PHE A 256 -12.11 0.41 -13.53
N GLN A 257 -12.58 -0.20 -14.62
CA GLN A 257 -13.99 -0.13 -15.03
C GLN A 257 -14.94 -0.75 -13.99
N CYS A 258 -14.43 -1.54 -13.03
CA CYS A 258 -15.26 -2.04 -11.93
C CYS A 258 -15.79 -0.91 -11.04
N LEU A 259 -15.18 0.29 -11.07
CA LEU A 259 -15.56 1.43 -10.23
C LEU A 259 -16.75 2.22 -10.80
N SER A 260 -16.94 2.20 -12.12
CA SER A 260 -17.96 2.96 -12.85
C SER A 260 -19.38 2.35 -12.75
N ASN A 261 -19.52 1.15 -12.17
CA ASN A 261 -20.78 0.41 -12.04
C ASN A 261 -21.46 0.58 -10.67
#